data_AF-A0A3C0GQE7-F1
#
_entry.id   AF-A0A3C0GQE7-F1
#
_cell.length_a   1.000
_cell.length_b   1.000
_cell.length_c   1.000
_cell.angle_alpha   90.00
_cell.angle_beta   90.00
_cell.angle_gamma   90.00
#
_symmetry.space_group_name_H-M   'P 1'
#
loop_
_entity.id
_entity.type
_entity.pdbx_description
1 polymer ?
#
loop_
_entity_poly.entity_id
_entity_poly.type
_entity_poly.pdbx_seq_one_letter_code
_entity_poly.pdbx_strand_id
1 'polypeptide(L)'
;MPASRRDNCAPHGHPMSHHEDTAVTDTAPLLDAPTPATEGLWITKEGGNRRMPFDPARLLRAITQVHAEFPHLDLADYQRSVMALVQRRERLSADELVDLLVREAESRIDLVAPDWEHFAARLYLRRLYKRASKNRFYDAGLKYGSYVGLQESLADRNVYSIDILNAYSKEELEEAGRMIEPDRDLLFAYNGLYLLATRYLATDHSRAVYELPQERWLTIALYLMQNEHLSGDRSRVRRMRLVREAYWALSNLYMTVATPTLANAGKTGGQLSSCFIDTVDDSLQGIYDSNTDVARVSKHGGGVGAYLGYVRSAGSSIRGVANSSGGVVPWIKQLNNTAVSVDQLGQRKGA
;
A
#
# COMPACT_ATOMS: atom_id res chain seq x y z
N MET A 1 65.49 -11.23 -6.96
CA MET A 1 66.43 -12.01 -6.12
C MET A 1 65.62 -12.82 -5.09
N PRO A 2 66.14 -13.98 -4.61
CA PRO A 2 65.51 -15.33 -4.55
C PRO A 2 64.41 -15.52 -3.48
N ALA A 3 63.69 -16.65 -3.34
CA ALA A 3 63.92 -18.06 -3.77
C ALA A 3 62.62 -18.72 -4.36
N SER A 4 62.48 -19.98 -4.85
CA SER A 4 63.06 -21.33 -4.60
C SER A 4 62.59 -21.98 -3.27
N ARG A 5 62.14 -23.24 -3.15
CA ARG A 5 62.17 -24.47 -4.00
C ARG A 5 61.16 -25.51 -3.40
N ARG A 6 60.56 -26.45 -4.17
CA ARG A 6 60.82 -27.94 -4.22
C ARG A 6 60.80 -28.71 -2.87
N ASP A 7 60.44 -30.00 -2.73
CA ASP A 7 59.84 -31.05 -3.60
C ASP A 7 59.48 -32.29 -2.72
N ASN A 8 58.76 -33.27 -3.30
CA ASN A 8 58.86 -34.75 -3.07
C ASN A 8 58.25 -35.51 -1.85
N CYS A 9 57.40 -36.49 -2.20
CA CYS A 9 57.41 -37.93 -1.91
C CYS A 9 57.53 -38.51 -0.46
N ALA A 10 56.43 -39.14 0.02
CA ALA A 10 56.16 -40.61 0.05
C ALA A 10 57.31 -41.65 0.28
N PRO A 11 57.05 -42.93 0.69
CA PRO A 11 55.91 -43.55 1.42
C PRO A 11 56.35 -44.66 2.46
N HIS A 12 55.42 -45.57 2.84
CA HIS A 12 55.54 -46.95 3.37
C HIS A 12 55.29 -47.23 4.87
N GLY A 13 54.54 -48.33 5.14
CA GLY A 13 54.38 -48.93 6.49
C GLY A 13 53.09 -49.75 6.72
N HIS A 14 53.01 -50.98 6.22
CA HIS A 14 52.02 -52.03 6.63
C HIS A 14 52.57 -52.82 7.87
N PRO A 15 51.83 -53.72 8.60
CA PRO A 15 50.84 -54.68 8.06
C PRO A 15 49.63 -55.14 8.93
N MET A 16 48.69 -55.79 8.22
CA MET A 16 47.79 -56.93 8.53
C MET A 16 47.63 -57.53 9.95
N SER A 17 46.38 -57.88 10.30
CA SER A 17 45.97 -59.28 10.58
C SER A 17 44.44 -59.52 10.61
N HIS A 18 44.02 -60.50 9.78
CA HIS A 18 43.01 -61.57 9.98
C HIS A 18 41.74 -61.37 10.84
N HIS A 19 40.56 -61.59 10.22
CA HIS A 19 39.92 -62.92 10.21
C HIS A 19 38.81 -63.02 9.16
N GLU A 20 38.74 -64.15 8.45
CA GLU A 20 37.57 -64.57 7.68
C GLU A 20 36.61 -65.32 8.60
N ASP A 21 35.29 -65.23 8.35
CA ASP A 21 34.40 -66.36 8.55
C ASP A 21 33.21 -66.30 7.58
N THR A 22 32.64 -67.46 7.25
CA THR A 22 31.86 -67.63 6.01
C THR A 22 30.35 -67.89 6.19
N ALA A 23 29.62 -67.51 5.14
CA ALA A 23 28.48 -68.24 4.56
C ALA A 23 27.02 -67.84 4.87
N VAL A 24 26.19 -68.32 3.94
CA VAL A 24 24.73 -68.42 3.88
C VAL A 24 23.98 -67.23 3.27
N THR A 25 23.45 -67.51 2.09
CA THR A 25 22.49 -66.73 1.30
C THR A 25 21.09 -66.73 1.92
N ASP A 26 20.43 -65.57 1.94
CA ASP A 26 18.97 -65.51 1.84
C ASP A 26 18.55 -64.32 0.97
N THR A 27 17.80 -64.59 -0.09
CA THR A 27 17.35 -63.60 -1.07
C THR A 27 15.96 -63.10 -0.73
N ALA A 28 15.89 -62.12 0.18
CA ALA A 28 14.67 -61.34 0.36
C ALA A 28 14.37 -60.51 -0.91
N PRO A 29 13.10 -60.38 -1.34
CA PRO A 29 12.76 -59.58 -2.51
C PRO A 29 13.09 -58.10 -2.26
N LEU A 30 13.62 -57.41 -3.28
CA LEU A 30 13.76 -55.96 -3.22
C LEU A 30 12.38 -55.34 -2.96
N LEU A 31 12.24 -54.70 -1.81
CA LEU A 31 11.15 -53.75 -1.58
C LEU A 31 11.25 -52.67 -2.65
N ASP A 32 10.16 -52.45 -3.38
CA ASP A 32 10.09 -51.43 -4.43
C ASP A 32 10.64 -50.10 -3.90
N ALA A 33 11.59 -49.52 -4.65
CA ALA A 33 12.06 -48.18 -4.36
C ALA A 33 10.83 -47.24 -4.37
N PRO A 34 10.70 -46.32 -3.40
CA PRO A 34 9.52 -45.48 -3.30
C PRO A 34 9.33 -44.71 -4.59
N THR A 35 8.21 -45.00 -5.28
CA THR A 35 7.77 -44.29 -6.47
C THR A 35 7.92 -42.78 -6.24
N PRO A 36 8.57 -42.03 -7.14
CA PRO A 36 8.81 -40.61 -6.90
C PRO A 36 7.48 -39.93 -6.63
N ALA A 37 7.39 -39.26 -5.47
CA ALA A 37 6.18 -38.60 -5.06
C ALA A 37 5.72 -37.64 -6.17
N THR A 38 4.47 -37.77 -6.59
CA THR A 38 3.82 -36.87 -7.57
C THR A 38 4.19 -35.43 -7.26
N GLU A 39 4.70 -34.70 -8.25
CA GLU A 39 5.15 -33.32 -8.12
C GLU A 39 4.00 -32.41 -7.67
N GLY A 40 3.82 -32.30 -6.35
CA GLY A 40 2.73 -31.55 -5.76
C GLY A 40 2.93 -30.03 -5.91
N LEU A 41 1.83 -29.29 -6.04
CA LEU A 41 1.86 -27.83 -6.02
C LEU A 41 2.56 -27.32 -4.75
N TRP A 42 3.55 -26.44 -4.94
CA TRP A 42 4.27 -25.76 -3.87
C TRP A 42 3.77 -24.34 -3.67
N ILE A 43 3.45 -23.99 -2.42
CA ILE A 43 3.17 -22.61 -2.03
C ILE A 43 4.46 -21.94 -1.57
N THR A 44 4.86 -20.87 -2.26
CA THR A 44 5.97 -20.01 -1.85
C THR A 44 5.50 -18.88 -0.93
N LYS A 45 6.35 -18.50 0.02
CA LYS A 45 6.16 -17.38 0.94
C LYS A 45 7.45 -16.59 1.03
N GLU A 46 7.33 -15.35 1.49
CA GLU A 46 8.49 -14.53 1.88
C GLU A 46 9.46 -14.27 0.72
N GLY A 47 8.92 -13.89 -0.45
CA GLY A 47 9.71 -13.67 -1.67
C GLY A 47 10.25 -14.95 -2.33
N GLY A 48 9.88 -16.13 -1.83
CA GLY A 48 10.38 -17.43 -2.30
C GLY A 48 11.19 -18.19 -1.25
N ASN A 49 11.67 -17.50 -0.20
CA ASN A 49 12.58 -18.05 0.80
C ASN A 49 11.99 -19.20 1.63
N ARG A 50 10.66 -19.27 1.73
CA ARG A 50 9.98 -20.38 2.41
C ARG A 50 9.03 -21.10 1.45
N ARG A 51 9.27 -22.39 1.25
CA ARG A 51 8.36 -23.30 0.53
C ARG A 51 7.56 -24.16 1.52
N MET A 52 6.34 -24.50 1.15
CA MET A 52 5.56 -25.54 1.80
C MET A 52 4.65 -26.24 0.78
N PRO A 53 4.31 -27.53 0.99
CA PRO A 53 3.32 -28.19 0.15
C PRO A 53 1.97 -27.46 0.26
N PHE A 54 1.21 -27.48 -0.83
CA PHE A 54 -0.17 -27.01 -0.80
C PHE A 54 -1.03 -27.92 0.09
N ASP A 55 -1.83 -27.29 0.97
CA ASP A 55 -2.79 -27.94 1.86
C ASP A 55 -4.20 -27.48 1.43
N PRO A 56 -4.94 -28.31 0.67
CA PRO A 56 -6.33 -28.03 0.29
C PRO A 56 -7.24 -27.75 1.49
N ALA A 57 -7.10 -28.52 2.56
CA ALA A 57 -7.95 -28.40 3.73
C ALA A 57 -7.69 -27.07 4.47
N ARG A 58 -6.44 -26.56 4.48
CA ARG A 58 -6.15 -25.21 4.98
C ARG A 58 -6.77 -24.11 4.13
N LEU A 59 -6.76 -24.26 2.80
CA LEU A 59 -7.39 -23.29 1.91
C LEU A 59 -8.91 -23.26 2.15
N LEU A 60 -9.55 -24.43 2.17
CA LEU A 60 -10.98 -24.56 2.41
C LEU A 60 -11.37 -24.02 3.80
N ARG A 61 -10.63 -24.34 4.87
CA ARG A 61 -10.84 -23.75 6.21
C ARG A 61 -10.76 -22.21 6.19
N ALA A 62 -9.81 -21.64 5.46
CA ALA A 62 -9.66 -20.18 5.37
C ALA A 62 -10.85 -19.54 4.62
N ILE A 63 -11.33 -20.18 3.56
CA ILE A 63 -12.51 -19.78 2.77
C ILE A 63 -13.78 -19.88 3.62
N THR A 64 -14.04 -21.02 4.26
CA THR A 64 -15.22 -21.25 5.11
C THR A 64 -15.27 -20.29 6.30
N GLN A 65 -14.13 -19.91 6.87
CA GLN A 65 -14.09 -18.90 7.94
C GLN A 65 -14.58 -17.52 7.47
N VAL A 66 -14.36 -17.14 6.21
CA VAL A 66 -14.93 -15.90 5.64
C VAL A 66 -16.41 -16.09 5.30
N HIS A 67 -16.77 -17.24 4.72
CA HIS A 67 -18.16 -17.54 4.35
C HIS A 67 -19.13 -17.57 5.55
N ALA A 68 -18.63 -17.81 6.76
CA ALA A 68 -19.44 -17.72 7.98
C ALA A 68 -20.10 -16.33 8.18
N GLU A 69 -19.55 -15.25 7.61
CA GLU A 69 -20.17 -13.92 7.57
C GLU A 69 -21.26 -13.79 6.48
N PHE A 70 -21.27 -14.67 5.47
CA PHE A 70 -22.07 -14.58 4.24
C PHE A 70 -22.78 -15.92 3.90
N PRO A 71 -23.60 -16.49 4.80
CA PRO A 71 -24.11 -17.86 4.68
C PRO A 71 -25.04 -18.10 3.47
N HIS A 72 -25.51 -17.04 2.81
CA HIS A 72 -26.38 -17.09 1.64
C HIS A 72 -25.63 -17.24 0.30
N LEU A 73 -24.30 -17.01 0.28
CA LEU A 73 -23.50 -17.16 -0.95
C LEU A 73 -23.25 -18.64 -1.28
N ASP A 74 -23.29 -19.02 -2.56
CA ASP A 74 -22.92 -20.37 -3.01
C ASP A 74 -21.41 -20.60 -2.89
N LEU A 75 -21.01 -21.15 -1.73
CA LEU A 75 -19.64 -21.52 -1.46
C LEU A 75 -19.18 -22.75 -2.26
N ALA A 76 -20.10 -23.66 -2.60
CA ALA A 76 -19.74 -24.94 -3.19
C ALA A 76 -19.19 -24.76 -4.60
N ASP A 77 -19.84 -23.93 -5.41
CA ASP A 77 -19.33 -23.62 -6.75
C ASP A 77 -18.00 -22.85 -6.71
N TYR A 78 -17.93 -21.80 -5.88
CA TYR A 78 -16.72 -21.01 -5.68
C TYR A 78 -15.53 -21.87 -5.24
N GLN A 79 -15.71 -22.78 -4.27
CA GLN A 79 -14.67 -23.71 -3.83
C GLN A 79 -14.20 -24.64 -4.94
N ARG A 80 -15.11 -25.20 -5.75
CA ARG A 80 -14.73 -26.05 -6.90
C ARG A 80 -13.88 -25.28 -7.91
N SER A 81 -14.30 -24.07 -8.27
CA SER A 81 -13.59 -23.25 -9.26
C SER A 81 -12.20 -22.82 -8.76
N VAL A 82 -12.12 -22.30 -7.52
CA VAL A 82 -10.84 -21.97 -6.86
C VAL A 82 -9.89 -23.18 -6.84
N MET A 83 -10.38 -24.35 -6.42
CA MET A 83 -9.54 -25.55 -6.35
C MET A 83 -9.02 -25.97 -7.73
N ALA A 84 -9.85 -25.92 -8.77
CA ALA A 84 -9.45 -26.21 -10.14
C ALA A 84 -8.43 -25.20 -10.69
N LEU A 85 -8.60 -23.90 -10.40
CA LEU A 85 -7.66 -22.84 -10.80
C LEU A 85 -6.29 -22.98 -10.11
N VAL A 86 -6.28 -23.37 -8.83
CA VAL A 86 -5.07 -23.58 -8.04
C VAL A 86 -4.33 -24.84 -8.49
N GLN A 87 -5.03 -25.96 -8.70
CA GLN A 87 -4.43 -27.24 -9.14
C GLN A 87 -3.82 -27.18 -10.55
N ARG A 88 -4.25 -26.24 -11.40
CA ARG A 88 -3.64 -25.98 -12.72
C ARG A 88 -2.29 -25.24 -12.66
N ARG A 89 -1.77 -24.94 -11.47
CA ARG A 89 -0.47 -24.27 -11.27
C ARG A 89 0.52 -25.25 -10.66
N GLU A 90 1.76 -25.25 -11.14
CA GLU A 90 2.87 -26.00 -10.53
C GLU A 90 3.45 -25.28 -9.29
N ARG A 91 3.43 -23.94 -9.33
CA ARG A 91 4.00 -23.05 -8.32
C ARG A 91 3.09 -21.83 -8.16
N LEU A 92 2.87 -21.41 -6.92
CA LEU A 92 2.01 -20.27 -6.60
C LEU A 92 2.50 -19.61 -5.30
N SER A 93 2.64 -18.29 -5.27
CA SER A 93 2.91 -17.59 -4.01
C SER A 93 1.65 -17.45 -3.16
N ALA A 94 1.83 -17.28 -1.85
CA ALA A 94 0.72 -17.04 -0.94
C ALA A 94 -0.03 -15.72 -1.23
N ASP A 95 0.61 -14.75 -1.91
CA ASP A 95 -0.06 -13.53 -2.35
C ASP A 95 -0.87 -13.78 -3.63
N GLU A 96 -0.28 -14.39 -4.67
CA GLU A 96 -1.03 -14.77 -5.89
C GLU A 96 -2.22 -15.69 -5.61
N LEU A 97 -2.10 -16.60 -4.62
CA LEU A 97 -3.22 -17.42 -4.16
C LEU A 97 -4.39 -16.56 -3.70
N VAL A 98 -4.16 -15.53 -2.88
CA VAL A 98 -5.23 -14.64 -2.44
C VAL A 98 -5.73 -13.75 -3.58
N ASP A 99 -4.91 -13.44 -4.60
CA ASP A 99 -5.39 -12.70 -5.79
C ASP A 99 -6.33 -13.56 -6.63
N LEU A 100 -6.08 -14.87 -6.73
CA LEU A 100 -7.01 -15.81 -7.37
C LEU A 100 -8.33 -15.90 -6.59
N LEU A 101 -8.29 -15.99 -5.26
CA LEU A 101 -9.50 -16.01 -4.42
C LEU A 101 -10.34 -14.74 -4.62
N VAL A 102 -9.70 -13.58 -4.53
CA VAL A 102 -10.36 -12.28 -4.72
C VAL A 102 -10.96 -12.15 -6.12
N ARG A 103 -10.21 -12.49 -7.18
CA ARG A 103 -10.72 -12.43 -8.56
C ARG A 103 -11.90 -13.37 -8.81
N GLU A 104 -11.88 -14.57 -8.22
CA GLU A 104 -12.96 -15.54 -8.37
C GLU A 104 -14.23 -15.14 -7.60
N ALA A 105 -14.07 -14.37 -6.51
CA ALA A 105 -15.18 -13.74 -5.79
C ALA A 105 -15.75 -12.55 -6.59
N GLU A 106 -14.88 -11.63 -7.07
CA GLU A 106 -15.29 -10.49 -7.90
C GLU A 106 -16.03 -10.93 -9.17
N SER A 107 -15.64 -12.06 -9.78
CA SER A 107 -16.31 -12.62 -10.97
C SER A 107 -17.75 -13.11 -10.73
N ARG A 108 -18.20 -13.17 -9.46
CA ARG A 108 -19.54 -13.59 -9.05
C ARG A 108 -20.42 -12.45 -8.56
N ILE A 109 -19.91 -11.21 -8.56
CA ILE A 109 -20.71 -10.04 -8.21
C ILE A 109 -21.75 -9.82 -9.31
N ASP A 110 -23.01 -9.91 -8.94
CA ASP A 110 -24.15 -9.57 -9.78
C ASP A 110 -25.24 -8.83 -8.96
N LEU A 111 -26.41 -8.60 -9.57
CA LEU A 111 -27.52 -7.88 -8.95
C LEU A 111 -28.22 -8.66 -7.82
N VAL A 112 -28.03 -9.98 -7.72
CA VAL A 112 -28.69 -10.85 -6.73
C VAL A 112 -27.73 -11.35 -5.64
N ALA A 113 -26.42 -11.30 -5.88
CA ALA A 113 -25.37 -11.65 -4.93
C ALA A 113 -24.27 -10.56 -4.82
N PRO A 114 -24.61 -9.29 -4.47
CA PRO A 114 -23.64 -8.21 -4.35
C PRO A 114 -22.62 -8.43 -3.20
N ASP A 115 -22.97 -9.23 -2.19
CA ASP A 115 -22.12 -9.51 -1.03
C ASP A 115 -20.83 -10.29 -1.36
N TRP A 116 -20.67 -10.80 -2.58
CA TRP A 116 -19.37 -11.24 -3.09
C TRP A 116 -18.31 -10.13 -3.04
N GLU A 117 -18.67 -8.85 -3.17
CA GLU A 117 -17.71 -7.72 -3.05
C GLU A 117 -17.21 -7.56 -1.59
N HIS A 118 -18.08 -7.80 -0.61
CA HIS A 118 -17.69 -7.81 0.80
C HIS A 118 -16.88 -9.06 1.17
N PHE A 119 -17.23 -10.22 0.61
CA PHE A 119 -16.45 -11.46 0.73
C PHE A 119 -15.02 -11.30 0.19
N ALA A 120 -14.88 -10.69 -1.01
CA ALA A 120 -13.60 -10.31 -1.59
C ALA A 120 -12.83 -9.32 -0.69
N ALA A 121 -13.52 -8.35 -0.10
CA ALA A 121 -12.93 -7.41 0.87
C ALA A 121 -12.35 -8.14 2.10
N ARG A 122 -13.06 -9.11 2.69
CA ARG A 122 -12.55 -9.89 3.84
C ARG A 122 -11.29 -10.68 3.49
N LEU A 123 -11.24 -11.32 2.32
CA LEU A 123 -10.06 -12.03 1.83
C LEU A 123 -8.85 -11.10 1.72
N TYR A 124 -9.05 -9.92 1.14
CA TYR A 124 -7.99 -8.92 0.98
C TYR A 124 -7.57 -8.29 2.32
N LEU A 125 -8.52 -7.99 3.21
CA LEU A 125 -8.26 -7.45 4.55
C LEU A 125 -7.39 -8.40 5.39
N ARG A 126 -7.68 -9.71 5.35
CA ARG A 126 -6.84 -10.73 6.01
C ARG A 126 -5.41 -10.78 5.46
N ARG A 127 -5.20 -10.44 4.17
CA ARG A 127 -3.86 -10.25 3.61
C ARG A 127 -3.21 -8.98 4.19
N LEU A 128 -3.92 -7.85 4.25
CA LEU A 128 -3.39 -6.59 4.78
C LEU A 128 -2.90 -6.74 6.23
N TYR A 129 -3.74 -7.26 7.13
CA TYR A 129 -3.36 -7.51 8.53
C TYR A 129 -2.09 -8.35 8.62
N LYS A 130 -2.03 -9.46 7.89
CA LYS A 130 -0.88 -10.36 7.89
C LYS A 130 0.41 -9.74 7.31
N ARG A 131 0.30 -8.84 6.33
CA ARG A 131 1.45 -8.09 5.79
C ARG A 131 1.94 -7.06 6.80
N ALA A 132 1.03 -6.25 7.36
CA ALA A 132 1.35 -5.26 8.37
C ALA A 132 1.96 -5.92 9.64
N SER A 133 1.36 -7.01 10.14
CA SER A 133 1.84 -7.72 11.33
C SER A 133 3.22 -8.33 11.12
N LYS A 134 3.52 -8.88 9.93
CA LYS A 134 4.87 -9.34 9.61
C LYS A 134 5.86 -8.19 9.57
N ASN A 135 5.50 -7.09 8.92
CA ASN A 135 6.37 -5.94 8.71
C ASN A 135 6.65 -5.12 9.98
N ARG A 136 5.75 -5.22 10.98
CA ARG A 136 5.81 -4.53 12.29
C ARG A 136 5.96 -5.51 13.47
N PHE A 137 6.28 -6.78 13.20
CA PHE A 137 6.58 -7.82 14.17
C PHE A 137 5.54 -8.02 15.30
N TYR A 138 4.25 -8.10 14.95
CA TYR A 138 3.15 -8.42 15.88
C TYR A 138 2.25 -9.55 15.37
N ASP A 139 1.37 -10.08 16.23
CA ASP A 139 0.43 -11.14 15.88
C ASP A 139 -0.72 -10.62 15.01
N ALA A 140 -0.90 -11.19 13.82
CA ALA A 140 -1.99 -10.87 12.91
C ALA A 140 -3.39 -11.07 13.54
N GLY A 141 -3.53 -11.91 14.57
CA GLY A 141 -4.76 -12.11 15.32
C GLY A 141 -5.24 -10.86 16.07
N LEU A 142 -4.33 -9.96 16.44
CA LEU A 142 -4.67 -8.66 17.05
C LEU A 142 -5.27 -7.66 16.05
N LYS A 143 -5.20 -7.96 14.73
CA LYS A 143 -5.49 -7.07 13.59
C LYS A 143 -4.55 -5.87 13.49
N TYR A 144 -4.38 -5.12 14.59
CA TYR A 144 -3.58 -3.91 14.73
C TYR A 144 -2.47 -4.08 15.77
N GLY A 145 -1.32 -3.45 15.53
CA GLY A 145 -0.17 -3.45 16.44
C GLY A 145 -0.04 -2.13 17.21
N SER A 146 1.15 -1.88 17.79
CA SER A 146 1.43 -0.57 18.41
C SER A 146 1.31 0.55 17.37
N TYR A 147 0.48 1.55 17.68
CA TYR A 147 0.33 2.76 16.88
C TYR A 147 1.52 3.71 17.03
N VAL A 148 2.06 3.84 18.25
CA VAL A 148 3.32 4.57 18.51
C VAL A 148 4.45 3.98 17.67
N GLY A 149 4.62 2.65 17.69
CA GLY A 149 5.65 1.96 16.91
C GLY A 149 5.44 2.04 15.39
N LEU A 150 4.22 2.28 14.91
CA LEU A 150 3.99 2.62 13.50
C LEU A 150 4.51 4.02 13.18
N GLN A 151 4.17 5.00 14.01
CA GLN A 151 4.57 6.39 13.84
C GLN A 151 6.10 6.53 13.88
N GLU A 152 6.75 5.95 14.89
CA GLU A 152 8.21 5.87 15.01
C GLU A 152 8.83 5.17 13.79
N SER A 153 8.39 3.94 13.44
CA SER A 153 9.02 3.17 12.36
C SER A 153 8.85 3.79 10.96
N LEU A 154 7.77 4.54 10.70
CA LEU A 154 7.58 5.25 9.44
C LEU A 154 8.25 6.63 9.43
N ALA A 155 8.45 7.27 10.59
CA ALA A 155 9.26 8.48 10.70
C ALA A 155 10.75 8.18 10.47
N ASP A 156 11.29 7.10 11.07
CA ASP A 156 12.67 6.63 10.86
C ASP A 156 13.00 6.35 9.38
N ARG A 157 11.98 5.98 8.60
CA ARG A 157 12.08 5.71 7.16
C ARG A 157 11.88 6.94 6.27
N ASN A 158 11.66 8.11 6.87
CA ASN A 158 11.28 9.34 6.18
C ASN A 158 10.04 9.15 5.28
N VAL A 159 9.05 8.39 5.78
CA VAL A 159 7.72 8.22 5.16
C VAL A 159 6.69 9.08 5.89
N TYR A 160 6.76 9.12 7.22
CA TYR A 160 5.99 10.04 8.05
C TYR A 160 6.78 11.28 8.42
N SER A 161 6.08 12.41 8.47
CA SER A 161 6.58 13.65 9.05
C SER A 161 6.68 13.49 10.57
N ILE A 162 7.75 14.00 11.17
CA ILE A 162 7.93 13.97 12.64
C ILE A 162 6.92 14.88 13.38
N ASP A 163 6.14 15.70 12.67
CA ASP A 163 5.13 16.63 13.18
C ASP A 163 4.21 16.02 14.25
N ILE A 164 3.66 14.81 14.00
CA ILE A 164 2.79 14.11 14.97
C ILE A 164 3.56 13.73 16.24
N LEU A 165 4.79 13.21 16.09
CA LEU A 165 5.65 12.82 17.22
C LEU A 165 6.14 14.03 18.04
N ASN A 166 6.23 15.21 17.41
CA ASN A 166 6.55 16.47 18.08
C ASN A 166 5.33 17.11 18.76
N ALA A 167 4.13 16.97 18.17
CA ALA A 167 2.92 17.62 18.65
C ALA A 167 2.22 16.84 19.79
N TYR A 168 2.32 15.51 19.81
CA TYR A 168 1.63 14.65 20.76
C TYR A 168 2.62 13.90 21.66
N SER A 169 2.32 13.80 22.95
CA SER A 169 3.11 12.96 23.85
C SER A 169 2.91 11.47 23.52
N LYS A 170 3.83 10.62 24.01
CA LYS A 170 3.70 9.17 23.85
C LYS A 170 2.38 8.65 24.43
N GLU A 171 1.98 9.17 25.59
CA GLU A 171 0.73 8.80 26.28
C GLU A 171 -0.51 9.24 25.48
N GLU A 172 -0.48 10.40 24.84
CA GLU A 172 -1.53 10.85 23.91
C GLU A 172 -1.60 9.96 22.67
N LEU A 173 -0.47 9.50 22.12
CA LEU A 173 -0.43 8.59 20.97
C LEU A 173 -0.86 7.15 21.34
N GLU A 174 -0.60 6.71 22.57
CA GLU A 174 -1.14 5.48 23.12
C GLU A 174 -2.66 5.60 23.37
N GLU A 175 -3.17 6.76 23.80
CA GLU A 175 -4.61 7.03 23.86
C GLU A 175 -5.25 7.01 22.47
N ALA A 176 -4.62 7.66 21.49
CA ALA A 176 -5.05 7.65 20.09
C ALA A 176 -5.11 6.21 19.54
N GLY A 177 -4.07 5.41 19.78
CA GLY A 177 -4.05 4.00 19.37
C GLY A 177 -5.19 3.17 19.98
N ARG A 178 -5.63 3.49 21.21
CA ARG A 178 -6.81 2.86 21.85
C ARG A 178 -8.15 3.31 21.25
N MET A 179 -8.18 4.32 20.38
CA MET A 179 -9.40 4.71 19.66
C MET A 179 -9.68 3.82 18.44
N ILE A 180 -8.71 3.05 17.97
CA ILE A 180 -8.85 2.19 16.79
C ILE A 180 -9.93 1.14 17.01
N GLU A 181 -10.94 1.12 16.14
CA GLU A 181 -12.01 0.11 16.12
C GLU A 181 -11.84 -0.79 14.87
N PRO A 182 -11.18 -1.96 14.96
CA PRO A 182 -10.82 -2.77 13.80
C PRO A 182 -12.01 -3.30 13.01
N ASP A 183 -13.18 -3.39 13.61
CA ASP A 183 -14.40 -3.88 12.95
C ASP A 183 -14.97 -2.85 11.96
N ARG A 184 -14.52 -1.58 12.00
CA ARG A 184 -14.82 -0.59 10.96
C ARG A 184 -14.14 -0.89 9.62
N ASP A 185 -13.11 -1.75 9.60
CA ASP A 185 -12.54 -2.24 8.33
C ASP A 185 -13.54 -3.13 7.57
N LEU A 186 -14.57 -3.65 8.25
CA LEU A 186 -15.62 -4.48 7.67
C LEU A 186 -16.64 -3.66 6.86
N LEU A 187 -16.64 -2.32 7.01
CA LEU A 187 -17.49 -1.39 6.26
C LEU A 187 -17.05 -1.23 4.79
N PHE A 188 -15.83 -1.64 4.43
CA PHE A 188 -15.36 -1.54 3.05
C PHE A 188 -15.81 -2.74 2.21
N ALA A 189 -16.37 -2.43 1.04
CA ALA A 189 -16.39 -3.31 -0.11
C ALA A 189 -14.99 -3.36 -0.77
N TYR A 190 -14.72 -4.40 -1.57
CA TYR A 190 -13.38 -4.71 -2.06
C TYR A 190 -12.74 -3.56 -2.84
N ASN A 191 -13.48 -2.94 -3.77
CA ASN A 191 -12.90 -1.88 -4.61
C ASN A 191 -12.47 -0.65 -3.80
N GLY A 192 -13.26 -0.29 -2.77
CA GLY A 192 -12.90 0.77 -1.83
C GLY A 192 -11.66 0.44 -1.00
N LEU A 193 -11.59 -0.78 -0.44
CA LEU A 193 -10.45 -1.23 0.35
C LEU A 193 -9.16 -1.35 -0.50
N TYR A 194 -9.28 -1.87 -1.72
CA TYR A 194 -8.17 -2.00 -2.66
C TYR A 194 -7.61 -0.64 -3.06
N LEU A 195 -8.48 0.33 -3.37
CA LEU A 195 -8.07 1.70 -3.70
C LEU A 195 -7.35 2.36 -2.52
N LEU A 196 -7.91 2.23 -1.30
CA LEU A 196 -7.29 2.72 -0.06
C LEU A 196 -5.90 2.12 0.14
N ALA A 197 -5.80 0.79 0.08
CA ALA A 197 -4.56 0.06 0.33
C ALA A 197 -3.46 0.29 -0.72
N THR A 198 -3.82 0.52 -1.98
CA THR A 198 -2.85 0.66 -3.07
C THR A 198 -2.41 2.09 -3.36
N ARG A 199 -3.23 3.10 -3.01
CA ARG A 199 -2.94 4.51 -3.31
C ARG A 199 -2.75 5.41 -2.08
N TYR A 200 -3.35 5.07 -0.94
CA TYR A 200 -3.47 6.02 0.17
C TYR A 200 -2.84 5.54 1.47
N LEU A 201 -2.76 4.24 1.75
CA LEU A 201 -2.02 3.73 2.91
C LEU A 201 -0.51 4.03 2.79
N ALA A 202 0.14 4.20 3.93
CA ALA A 202 1.57 4.40 4.05
C ALA A 202 2.31 3.05 3.92
N THR A 203 3.17 3.01 2.93
CA THR A 203 4.12 1.92 2.71
C THR A 203 5.53 2.44 2.91
N ASP A 204 6.50 1.53 3.10
CA ASP A 204 7.90 1.90 2.88
C ASP A 204 8.21 2.12 1.39
N HIS A 205 9.45 2.53 1.10
CA HIS A 205 9.95 2.76 -0.26
C HIS A 205 9.91 1.52 -1.16
N SER A 206 9.75 0.31 -0.60
CA SER A 206 9.57 -0.95 -1.34
C SER A 206 8.10 -1.32 -1.60
N ARG A 207 7.16 -0.46 -1.20
CA ARG A 207 5.70 -0.71 -1.20
C ARG A 207 5.27 -1.87 -0.29
N ALA A 208 6.02 -2.13 0.77
CA ALA A 208 5.58 -3.04 1.82
C ALA A 208 4.54 -2.35 2.71
N VAL A 209 3.46 -3.05 3.08
CA VAL A 209 2.33 -2.49 3.84
C VAL A 209 2.71 -2.34 5.32
N TYR A 210 2.61 -1.13 5.87
CA TYR A 210 2.87 -0.83 7.29
C TYR A 210 1.62 -0.30 7.99
N GLU A 211 1.02 0.75 7.42
CA GLU A 211 -0.25 1.33 7.88
C GLU A 211 -1.43 0.46 7.40
N LEU A 212 -2.47 0.39 8.24
CA LEU A 212 -3.76 -0.24 7.97
C LEU A 212 -4.90 0.80 7.94
N PRO A 213 -6.11 0.47 7.44
CA PRO A 213 -7.16 1.47 7.19
C PRO A 213 -7.54 2.33 8.41
N GLN A 214 -7.71 1.77 9.60
CA GLN A 214 -8.01 2.60 10.79
C GLN A 214 -6.86 3.52 11.21
N GLU A 215 -5.61 3.08 10.99
CA GLU A 215 -4.42 3.89 11.27
C GLU A 215 -4.32 5.07 10.29
N ARG A 216 -4.80 4.92 9.05
CA ARG A 216 -4.94 6.02 8.09
C ARG A 216 -5.88 7.09 8.59
N TRP A 217 -7.07 6.71 9.01
CA TRP A 217 -8.07 7.66 9.53
C TRP A 217 -7.58 8.36 10.80
N LEU A 218 -6.91 7.62 11.69
CA LEU A 218 -6.34 8.17 12.91
C LEU A 218 -5.15 9.12 12.64
N THR A 219 -4.25 8.77 11.71
CA THR A 219 -3.11 9.60 11.30
C THR A 219 -3.59 10.92 10.70
N ILE A 220 -4.63 10.89 9.84
CA ILE A 220 -5.26 12.09 9.30
C ILE A 220 -5.87 12.95 10.41
N ALA A 221 -6.62 12.35 11.34
CA ALA A 221 -7.27 13.07 12.44
C ALA A 221 -6.24 13.75 13.37
N LEU A 222 -5.17 13.06 13.74
CA LEU A 222 -4.06 13.63 14.52
C LEU A 222 -3.37 14.77 13.77
N TYR A 223 -3.01 14.56 12.50
CA TYR A 223 -2.29 15.59 11.73
C TYR A 223 -3.11 16.87 11.54
N LEU A 224 -4.41 16.76 11.26
CA LEU A 224 -5.29 17.92 11.09
C LEU A 224 -5.56 18.67 12.41
N MET A 225 -5.64 17.96 13.53
CA MET A 225 -5.94 18.54 14.84
C MET A 225 -4.68 18.91 15.64
N GLN A 226 -3.47 18.68 15.12
CA GLN A 226 -2.24 18.79 15.90
C GLN A 226 -2.07 20.13 16.61
N ASN A 227 -2.51 21.24 16.00
CA ASN A 227 -2.42 22.60 16.52
C ASN A 227 -3.62 23.06 17.37
N GLU A 228 -4.62 22.21 17.65
CA GLU A 228 -5.79 22.57 18.50
C GLU A 228 -5.46 22.66 20.02
N HIS A 229 -4.17 22.72 20.37
CA HIS A 229 -3.62 22.74 21.73
C HIS A 229 -2.94 24.07 22.12
N LEU A 230 -3.09 25.13 21.33
CA LEU A 230 -2.39 26.42 21.51
C LEU A 230 -2.94 27.27 22.68
N SER A 231 -3.59 26.68 23.69
CA SER A 231 -4.23 27.41 24.80
C SER A 231 -4.20 26.64 26.14
N GLY A 232 -3.03 26.09 26.48
CA GLY A 232 -2.76 25.43 27.77
C GLY A 232 -3.36 24.03 27.92
N ASP A 233 -3.20 23.36 29.07
CA ASP A 233 -3.50 21.92 29.20
C ASP A 233 -4.97 21.54 28.92
N ARG A 234 -5.93 22.42 29.23
CA ARG A 234 -7.35 22.21 28.85
C ARG A 234 -7.53 22.10 27.33
N SER A 235 -6.66 22.73 26.54
CA SER A 235 -6.69 22.62 25.08
C SER A 235 -6.07 21.32 24.55
N ARG A 236 -5.14 20.66 25.26
CA ARG A 236 -4.70 19.29 24.92
C ARG A 236 -5.85 18.29 25.04
N VAL A 237 -6.62 18.36 26.13
CA VAL A 237 -7.84 17.56 26.31
C VAL A 237 -8.87 17.85 25.20
N ARG A 238 -9.06 19.13 24.84
CA ARG A 238 -9.92 19.51 23.71
C ARG A 238 -9.41 18.95 22.38
N ARG A 239 -8.10 19.02 22.10
CA ARG A 239 -7.47 18.44 20.91
C ARG A 239 -7.73 16.94 20.82
N MET A 240 -7.47 16.18 21.89
CA MET A 240 -7.71 14.73 21.89
C MET A 240 -9.21 14.37 21.74
N ARG A 241 -10.12 15.23 22.20
CA ARG A 241 -11.56 15.11 21.88
C ARG A 241 -11.83 15.34 20.38
N LEU A 242 -11.28 16.38 19.77
CA LEU A 242 -11.44 16.66 18.34
C LEU A 242 -10.82 15.56 17.45
N VAL A 243 -9.67 15.01 17.83
CA VAL A 243 -9.06 13.84 17.17
C VAL A 243 -10.03 12.65 17.18
N ARG A 244 -10.66 12.36 18.32
CA ARG A 244 -11.65 11.29 18.46
C ARG A 244 -12.90 11.53 17.62
N GLU A 245 -13.44 12.75 17.63
CA GLU A 245 -14.60 13.15 16.83
C GLU A 245 -14.31 13.02 15.32
N ALA A 246 -13.14 13.49 14.86
CA ALA A 246 -12.70 13.39 13.47
C ALA A 246 -12.41 11.94 13.05
N TYR A 247 -11.70 11.17 13.88
CA TYR A 247 -11.46 9.74 13.64
C TYR A 247 -12.77 8.97 13.54
N TRP A 248 -13.73 9.22 14.44
CA TRP A 248 -15.05 8.58 14.39
C TRP A 248 -15.77 8.89 13.07
N ALA A 249 -15.82 10.15 12.65
CA ALA A 249 -16.53 10.54 11.43
C ALA A 249 -15.88 9.97 10.15
N LEU A 250 -14.54 9.89 10.11
CA LEU A 250 -13.79 9.29 9.00
C LEU A 250 -13.92 7.76 8.97
N SER A 251 -13.70 7.09 10.10
CA SER A 251 -13.69 5.62 10.17
C SER A 251 -15.06 4.97 10.00
N ASN A 252 -16.15 5.66 10.37
CA ASN A 252 -17.52 5.22 10.07
C ASN A 252 -17.98 5.61 8.65
N LEU A 253 -17.10 6.22 7.83
CA LEU A 253 -17.40 6.68 6.46
C LEU A 253 -18.53 7.74 6.35
N TYR A 254 -18.87 8.44 7.44
CA TYR A 254 -19.81 9.57 7.42
C TYR A 254 -19.25 10.79 6.68
N MET A 255 -17.92 10.93 6.65
CA MET A 255 -17.22 11.94 5.86
C MET A 255 -15.93 11.38 5.27
N THR A 256 -15.41 12.05 4.25
CA THR A 256 -14.07 11.84 3.73
C THR A 256 -13.35 13.19 3.61
N VAL A 257 -12.01 13.15 3.58
CA VAL A 257 -11.20 14.30 3.21
C VAL A 257 -10.90 14.30 1.71
N ALA A 258 -10.49 15.43 1.16
CA ALA A 258 -10.03 15.52 -0.23
C ALA A 258 -8.83 14.59 -0.49
N THR A 259 -8.68 14.14 -1.75
CA THR A 259 -7.64 13.18 -2.16
C THR A 259 -6.21 13.53 -1.71
N PRO A 260 -5.72 14.78 -1.78
CA PRO A 260 -4.37 15.08 -1.32
C PRO A 260 -4.24 14.98 0.20
N THR A 261 -5.24 15.44 0.97
CA THR A 261 -5.27 15.24 2.43
C THR A 261 -5.23 13.75 2.79
N LEU A 262 -6.04 12.92 2.12
CA LEU A 262 -6.06 11.47 2.32
C LEU A 262 -4.68 10.85 2.02
N ALA A 263 -4.07 11.24 0.90
CA ALA A 263 -2.77 10.74 0.48
C ALA A 263 -1.61 11.21 1.39
N ASN A 264 -1.65 12.46 1.88
CA ASN A 264 -0.45 13.16 2.36
C ASN A 264 -0.45 13.56 3.84
N ALA A 265 -1.59 13.64 4.54
CA ALA A 265 -1.61 14.07 5.95
C ALA A 265 -0.75 13.13 6.84
N GLY A 266 0.19 13.70 7.60
CA GLY A 266 1.17 12.95 8.41
C GLY A 266 2.30 12.29 7.61
N LYS A 267 2.33 12.42 6.27
CA LYS A 267 3.42 11.91 5.42
C LYS A 267 4.39 13.03 5.04
N THR A 268 5.63 12.67 4.73
CA THR A 268 6.65 13.63 4.29
C THR A 268 6.33 14.22 2.91
N GLY A 269 6.47 15.54 2.76
CA GLY A 269 6.62 16.20 1.46
C GLY A 269 5.37 16.36 0.58
N GLY A 270 4.16 16.27 1.16
CA GLY A 270 2.89 16.40 0.42
C GLY A 270 2.08 17.66 0.75
N GLN A 271 1.25 18.09 -0.20
CA GLN A 271 0.28 19.18 -0.06
C GLN A 271 -1.13 18.60 0.27
N LEU A 272 -1.91 19.28 1.10
CA LEU A 272 -3.28 18.87 1.46
C LEU A 272 -4.34 19.44 0.49
N SER A 273 -4.09 20.62 -0.08
CA SER A 273 -4.99 21.28 -1.04
C SER A 273 -4.80 20.78 -2.48
N SER A 274 -5.91 20.58 -3.20
CA SER A 274 -5.90 20.17 -4.62
C SER A 274 -6.20 21.28 -5.61
N CYS A 275 -6.96 22.31 -5.21
CA CYS A 275 -7.52 23.29 -6.14
C CYS A 275 -7.00 24.69 -5.82
N PHE A 276 -6.48 25.37 -6.84
CA PHE A 276 -5.89 26.70 -6.72
C PHE A 276 -6.51 27.62 -7.79
N ILE A 277 -6.55 28.92 -7.50
CA ILE A 277 -7.03 29.95 -8.41
C ILE A 277 -5.91 30.95 -8.59
N ASP A 278 -5.65 31.34 -9.84
CA ASP A 278 -4.67 32.34 -10.21
C ASP A 278 -5.33 33.43 -11.08
N THR A 279 -4.84 34.67 -11.00
CA THR A 279 -5.36 35.82 -11.75
C THR A 279 -4.22 36.44 -12.55
N VAL A 280 -4.30 36.33 -13.87
CA VAL A 280 -3.20 36.68 -14.77
C VAL A 280 -3.25 38.17 -15.14
N ASP A 281 -2.23 38.91 -14.74
CA ASP A 281 -2.08 40.34 -15.04
C ASP A 281 -1.83 40.64 -16.53
N ASP A 282 -2.23 41.82 -16.99
CA ASP A 282 -2.03 42.29 -18.38
C ASP A 282 -0.60 42.80 -18.66
N SER A 283 0.40 42.03 -18.23
CA SER A 283 1.82 42.29 -18.49
C SER A 283 2.56 41.01 -18.88
N LEU A 284 3.60 41.15 -19.69
CA LEU A 284 4.42 39.99 -20.09
C LEU A 284 5.04 39.29 -18.87
N GLN A 285 5.46 40.06 -17.86
CA GLN A 285 6.04 39.52 -16.63
C GLN A 285 4.99 38.70 -15.86
N GLY A 286 3.82 39.29 -15.57
CA GLY A 286 2.74 38.62 -14.84
C GLY A 286 2.24 37.35 -15.53
N ILE A 287 2.14 37.33 -16.87
CA ILE A 287 1.79 36.12 -17.63
C ILE A 287 2.80 34.98 -17.42
N TYR A 288 4.10 35.29 -17.39
CA TYR A 288 5.15 34.29 -17.15
C TYR A 288 5.29 33.89 -15.68
N ASP A 289 5.00 34.79 -14.74
CA ASP A 289 4.94 34.49 -13.31
C ASP A 289 3.77 33.53 -13.00
N SER A 290 2.55 33.86 -13.46
CA SER A 290 1.39 32.97 -13.43
C SER A 290 1.68 31.59 -14.03
N ASN A 291 2.30 31.53 -15.22
CA ASN A 291 2.68 30.26 -15.84
C ASN A 291 3.71 29.47 -15.00
N THR A 292 4.60 30.16 -14.28
CA THR A 292 5.57 29.55 -13.38
C THR A 292 4.90 28.99 -12.13
N ASP A 293 3.94 29.70 -11.53
CA ASP A 293 3.20 29.21 -10.37
C ASP A 293 2.23 28.08 -10.72
N VAL A 294 1.57 28.14 -11.88
CA VAL A 294 0.80 27.00 -12.43
C VAL A 294 1.67 25.74 -12.58
N ALA A 295 2.90 25.88 -13.07
CA ALA A 295 3.86 24.77 -13.14
C ALA A 295 4.24 24.25 -11.74
N ARG A 296 4.50 25.13 -10.78
CA ARG A 296 4.85 24.75 -9.40
C ARG A 296 3.71 24.03 -8.70
N VAL A 297 2.47 24.49 -8.83
CA VAL A 297 1.29 23.82 -8.26
C VAL A 297 1.06 22.46 -8.92
N SER A 298 1.15 22.39 -10.26
CA SER A 298 1.00 21.15 -11.02
C SER A 298 2.04 20.10 -10.63
N LYS A 299 3.30 20.50 -10.37
CA LYS A 299 4.37 19.61 -9.89
C LYS A 299 3.99 18.87 -8.59
N HIS A 300 3.20 19.51 -7.72
CA HIS A 300 2.76 18.95 -6.43
C HIS A 300 1.37 18.30 -6.49
N GLY A 301 0.80 18.11 -7.68
CA GLY A 301 -0.45 17.38 -7.89
C GLY A 301 -1.73 18.23 -7.82
N GLY A 302 -1.61 19.56 -7.69
CA GLY A 302 -2.73 20.49 -7.71
C GLY A 302 -3.21 20.77 -9.14
N GLY A 303 -4.49 21.15 -9.27
CA GLY A 303 -5.06 21.75 -10.47
C GLY A 303 -5.28 23.25 -10.29
N VAL A 304 -5.27 24.02 -11.38
CA VAL A 304 -5.24 25.50 -11.32
C VAL A 304 -6.26 26.14 -12.27
N GLY A 305 -7.21 26.88 -11.71
CA GLY A 305 -8.07 27.78 -12.48
C GLY A 305 -7.40 29.13 -12.71
N ALA A 306 -6.84 29.35 -13.90
CA ALA A 306 -6.24 30.63 -14.29
C ALA A 306 -7.26 31.58 -14.92
N TYR A 307 -7.47 32.77 -14.33
CA TYR A 307 -8.32 33.82 -14.86
C TYR A 307 -7.53 34.80 -15.73
N LEU A 308 -7.73 34.73 -17.06
CA LEU A 308 -7.08 35.62 -18.03
C LEU A 308 -7.92 36.86 -18.38
N GLY A 309 -8.98 37.17 -17.63
CA GLY A 309 -9.93 38.24 -18.00
C GLY A 309 -9.36 39.67 -17.92
N TYR A 310 -8.20 39.86 -17.30
CA TYR A 310 -7.48 41.15 -17.34
C TYR A 310 -6.60 41.31 -18.59
N VAL A 311 -6.11 40.20 -19.16
CA VAL A 311 -5.20 40.22 -20.31
C VAL A 311 -5.92 40.80 -21.53
N ARG A 312 -5.31 41.82 -22.16
CA ARG A 312 -5.93 42.61 -23.22
C ARG A 312 -6.37 41.79 -24.42
N SER A 313 -7.49 42.20 -25.02
CA SER A 313 -8.07 41.57 -26.22
C SER A 313 -7.15 41.62 -27.44
N ALA A 314 -7.44 40.83 -28.46
CA ALA A 314 -6.81 40.95 -29.76
C ALA A 314 -7.10 42.34 -30.38
N GLY A 315 -6.11 42.92 -31.06
CA GLY A 315 -6.19 44.29 -31.60
C GLY A 315 -5.95 45.41 -30.59
N SER A 316 -5.93 45.12 -29.27
CA SER A 316 -5.51 46.10 -28.26
C SER A 316 -4.11 46.66 -28.53
N SER A 317 -3.87 47.91 -28.14
CA SER A 317 -2.58 48.57 -28.38
C SER A 317 -1.49 48.06 -27.42
N ILE A 318 -0.24 48.09 -27.91
CA ILE A 318 0.95 47.78 -27.12
C ILE A 318 1.94 48.92 -27.31
N ARG A 319 2.31 49.61 -26.21
CA ARG A 319 3.24 50.76 -26.21
C ARG A 319 2.87 51.85 -27.24
N GLY A 320 1.57 52.08 -27.45
CA GLY A 320 1.04 53.06 -28.40
C GLY A 320 0.84 52.54 -29.84
N VAL A 321 1.36 51.36 -30.19
CA VAL A 321 1.12 50.74 -31.51
C VAL A 321 -0.30 50.16 -31.51
N ALA A 322 -1.16 50.63 -32.40
CA ALA A 322 -2.53 50.12 -32.56
C ALA A 322 -2.54 48.74 -33.24
N ASN A 323 -3.59 47.94 -33.00
CA ASN A 323 -3.80 46.63 -33.63
C ASN A 323 -2.66 45.60 -33.44
N SER A 324 -1.88 45.70 -32.36
CA SER A 324 -0.66 44.90 -32.15
C SER A 324 -0.83 43.70 -31.21
N SER A 325 -1.85 43.66 -30.36
CA SER A 325 -2.09 42.52 -29.46
C SER A 325 -2.66 41.30 -30.19
N GLY A 326 -2.09 40.12 -29.93
CA GLY A 326 -2.63 38.82 -30.35
C GLY A 326 -3.77 38.28 -29.46
N GLY A 327 -4.13 38.99 -28.38
CA GLY A 327 -5.17 38.58 -27.44
C GLY A 327 -4.78 37.43 -26.50
N VAL A 328 -5.78 36.81 -25.87
CA VAL A 328 -5.59 35.78 -24.83
C VAL A 328 -5.23 34.39 -25.35
N VAL A 329 -5.58 34.06 -26.59
CA VAL A 329 -5.47 32.69 -27.14
C VAL A 329 -4.02 32.15 -27.16
N PRO A 330 -2.98 32.93 -27.52
CA PRO A 330 -1.59 32.46 -27.42
C PRO A 330 -1.17 32.11 -25.99
N TRP A 331 -1.60 32.90 -25.00
CA TRP A 331 -1.28 32.68 -23.58
C TRP A 331 -2.01 31.47 -22.99
N ILE A 332 -3.28 31.24 -23.40
CA ILE A 332 -4.02 30.02 -23.06
C ILE A 332 -3.29 28.78 -23.62
N LYS A 333 -2.78 28.83 -24.85
CA LYS A 333 -1.98 27.74 -25.43
C LYS A 333 -0.67 27.49 -24.67
N GLN A 334 -0.03 28.54 -24.16
CA GLN A 334 1.16 28.41 -23.32
C GLN A 334 0.84 27.69 -21.99
N LEU A 335 -0.20 28.12 -21.27
CA LEU A 335 -0.65 27.49 -20.03
C LEU A 335 -1.04 26.01 -20.25
N ASN A 336 -1.74 25.70 -21.34
CA ASN A 336 -2.05 24.33 -21.73
C ASN A 336 -0.78 23.48 -21.92
N ASN A 337 0.23 24.00 -22.62
CA ASN A 337 1.48 23.28 -22.84
C ASN A 337 2.22 23.03 -21.52
N THR A 338 2.19 23.99 -20.59
CA THR A 338 2.71 23.82 -19.22
C THR A 338 1.97 22.72 -18.47
N ALA A 339 0.64 22.75 -18.43
CA ALA A 339 -0.19 21.73 -17.75
C ALA A 339 0.00 20.31 -18.31
N VAL A 340 0.20 20.19 -19.63
CA VAL A 340 0.52 18.90 -20.28
C VAL A 340 1.95 18.44 -19.97
N SER A 341 2.90 19.36 -19.79
CA SER A 341 4.32 19.03 -19.55
C SER A 341 4.65 18.72 -18.09
N VAL A 342 3.86 19.23 -17.12
CA VAL A 342 4.06 19.01 -15.68
C VAL A 342 3.04 17.99 -15.16
N ASP A 343 3.27 16.72 -15.48
CA ASP A 343 2.31 15.60 -15.38
C ASP A 343 2.21 14.92 -14.00
N GLN A 344 2.27 15.71 -12.91
CA GLN A 344 2.06 15.22 -11.53
C GLN A 344 2.86 13.94 -11.18
N LEU A 345 4.15 13.90 -11.54
CA LEU A 345 5.05 12.74 -11.38
C LEU A 345 4.58 11.49 -12.16
N GLY A 346 4.10 11.69 -13.40
CA GLY A 346 3.60 10.63 -14.27
C GLY A 346 2.28 9.98 -13.82
N GLN A 347 1.60 10.51 -12.79
CA GLN A 347 0.35 9.92 -12.28
C GLN A 347 -0.87 10.34 -13.10
N ARG A 348 -0.91 11.61 -13.55
CA ARG A 348 -1.97 12.20 -14.39
C ARG A 348 -1.49 13.55 -14.93
N LYS A 349 -1.97 13.96 -16.10
CA LYS A 349 -1.71 15.30 -16.64
C LYS A 349 -2.22 16.40 -15.68
N GLY A 350 -1.60 17.58 -15.72
CA GLY A 350 -2.17 18.77 -15.10
C GLY A 350 -3.53 19.12 -15.69
N ALA A 351 -4.39 19.75 -14.88
CA ALA A 351 -5.78 20.07 -15.17
C ALA A 351 -6.15 21.45 -14.60
#